data_AF-A0A7S3MVY7-F1
#
_entry.id   AF-A0A7S3MVY7-F1
#
_cell.length_a   1.000
_cell.length_b   1.000
_cell.length_c   1.000
_cell.angle_alpha   90.00
_cell.angle_beta   90.00
_cell.angle_gamma   90.00
#
_symmetry.space_group_name_H-M   'P 1'
#
loop_
_entity.id
_entity.type
_entity.pdbx_description
1 polymer ?
#
loop_
_entity_poly.entity_id
_entity_poly.type
_entity_poly.pdbx_seq_one_letter_code
_entity_poly.pdbx_strand_id
1 'polypeptide(L)'
;MAEVVLRHKEPDSTLACTCSKTKCLRLYCACFTRGYYCDDRCNCKGCHNEDRFETEIREARRSIKQKDERAFEDKIIQKSNVVRITLDAKAPKVEGDPSSHVFGCGCRNSRCQKKYCECYQ
;
A
#
# COMPACT_ATOMS: atom_id res chain seq x y z
N MET A 1 -19.51 12.22 22.73
CA MET A 1 -18.11 12.51 22.36
C MET A 1 -17.49 11.18 21.94
N ALA A 2 -17.53 10.84 20.64
CA ALA A 2 -16.92 9.60 20.17
C ALA A 2 -15.45 9.87 19.90
N GLU A 3 -14.57 9.26 20.69
CA GLU A 3 -13.13 9.35 20.53
C GLU A 3 -12.73 8.57 19.27
N VAL A 4 -12.15 9.26 18.29
CA VAL A 4 -11.59 8.62 17.09
C VAL A 4 -10.34 7.88 17.54
N VAL A 5 -10.48 6.57 17.83
CA VAL A 5 -9.32 5.70 18.05
C VAL A 5 -8.57 5.59 16.73
N LEU A 6 -7.55 6.43 16.55
CA LEU A 6 -6.54 6.25 15.52
C LEU A 6 -5.84 4.92 15.83
N ARG A 7 -6.26 3.85 15.17
CA ARG A 7 -5.56 2.56 15.23
C ARG A 7 -4.17 2.77 14.64
N HIS A 8 -3.17 2.88 15.51
CA HIS A 8 -1.77 2.79 15.14
C HIS A 8 -1.53 1.38 14.60
N LYS A 9 -1.48 1.26 13.28
CA LYS A 9 -1.11 0.01 12.59
C LYS A 9 0.37 -0.23 12.92
N GLU A 10 0.65 -1.16 13.83
CA GLU A 10 2.02 -1.49 14.21
C GLU A 10 2.86 -1.78 12.96
N PRO A 11 4.08 -1.23 12.86
CA PRO A 11 4.90 -1.37 11.68
C PRO A 11 5.37 -2.82 11.55
N ASP A 12 4.65 -3.58 10.72
CA ASP A 12 4.92 -4.97 10.38
C ASP A 12 6.42 -5.17 10.11
N SER A 13 7.04 -6.05 10.87
CA SER A 13 8.49 -6.32 10.87
C SER A 13 9.04 -6.82 9.53
N THR A 14 8.20 -7.06 8.52
CA THR A 14 8.62 -7.39 7.14
C THR A 14 8.93 -6.16 6.26
N LEU A 15 8.84 -4.93 6.79
CA LEU A 15 8.96 -3.68 6.01
C LEU A 15 10.38 -3.19 5.67
N ALA A 16 11.43 -3.95 5.96
CA ALA A 16 12.79 -3.53 5.64
C ALA A 16 13.02 -3.51 4.12
N CYS A 17 13.23 -2.33 3.54
CA CYS A 17 13.54 -2.23 2.10
C CYS A 17 15.05 -2.36 1.83
N THR A 18 15.42 -2.78 0.61
CA THR A 18 16.81 -2.94 0.15
C THR A 18 17.10 -2.09 -1.10
N CYS A 19 16.37 -0.98 -1.27
CA CYS A 19 16.41 -0.16 -2.47
C CYS A 19 17.80 0.43 -2.74
N SER A 20 18.28 0.34 -3.98
CA SER A 20 19.62 0.86 -4.35
C SER A 20 19.60 2.00 -5.37
N LYS A 21 18.49 2.20 -6.09
CA LYS A 21 18.41 3.15 -7.22
C LYS A 21 17.32 4.20 -7.09
N THR A 22 16.35 3.98 -6.21
CA THR A 22 15.12 4.80 -6.15
C THR A 22 15.19 5.93 -5.15
N LYS A 23 16.26 5.98 -4.35
CA LYS A 23 16.37 6.81 -3.14
C LYS A 23 15.16 6.67 -2.20
N CYS A 24 14.44 5.54 -2.31
CA CYS A 24 13.18 5.31 -1.63
C CYS A 24 12.06 6.32 -1.96
N LEU A 25 12.13 7.03 -3.09
CA LEU A 25 11.11 8.01 -3.53
C LEU A 25 10.23 7.49 -4.69
N ARG A 26 10.09 6.17 -4.84
CA ARG A 26 9.35 5.50 -5.92
C ARG A 26 8.56 4.33 -5.37
N LEU A 27 7.50 3.92 -6.08
CA LEU A 27 6.62 2.80 -5.70
C LEU A 27 7.30 1.41 -5.63
N TYR A 28 8.55 1.29 -6.09
CA TYR A 28 9.35 0.08 -5.85
C TYR A 28 9.78 -0.08 -4.39
N CYS A 29 9.79 1.01 -3.62
CA CYS A 29 10.09 0.97 -2.20
C CYS A 29 8.82 0.65 -1.42
N ALA A 30 8.86 -0.43 -0.63
CA ALA A 30 7.73 -0.84 0.20
C ALA A 30 7.39 0.20 1.28
N CYS A 31 8.38 0.84 1.90
CA CYS A 31 8.19 1.89 2.91
C CYS A 31 7.42 3.07 2.31
N PHE A 32 7.92 3.61 1.20
CA PHE A 32 7.34 4.76 0.52
C PHE A 32 5.90 4.52 0.03
N THR A 33 5.67 3.35 -0.58
CA THR A 33 4.34 2.94 -1.07
C THR A 33 3.33 2.83 0.05
N ARG A 34 3.75 2.32 1.22
CA ARG A 34 2.88 2.10 2.39
C ARG A 34 2.65 3.34 3.25
N GLY A 35 3.30 4.47 2.95
CA GLY A 35 3.13 5.67 3.75
C GLY A 35 4.28 5.99 4.71
N TYR A 36 5.18 5.03 4.98
CA TYR A 36 6.17 5.12 6.06
C TYR A 36 7.53 5.64 5.59
N TYR A 37 8.25 6.33 6.48
CA TYR A 37 9.67 6.58 6.28
C TYR A 37 10.47 5.27 6.38
N CYS A 38 11.65 5.29 5.79
CA CYS A 38 12.65 4.27 6.09
C CYS A 38 13.20 4.54 7.50
N ASP A 39 13.54 3.47 8.20
CA ASP A 39 14.21 3.50 9.50
C ASP A 39 15.45 2.60 9.48
N ASP A 40 16.10 2.44 10.62
CA ASP A 40 17.34 1.66 10.79
C ASP A 40 17.21 0.17 10.41
N ARG A 41 15.97 -0.34 10.23
CA ARG A 41 15.74 -1.71 9.77
C ARG A 41 15.94 -1.84 8.26
N CYS A 42 15.98 -0.73 7.51
CA CYS A 42 16.14 -0.73 6.07
C CYS A 42 17.62 -0.83 5.64
N ASN A 43 17.89 -1.60 4.59
CA ASN A 43 19.21 -1.75 3.96
C ASN A 43 19.30 -0.98 2.63
N CYS A 44 18.57 0.13 2.50
CA CYS A 44 18.57 0.94 1.28
C CYS A 44 19.83 1.83 1.18
N LYS A 45 20.26 2.13 -0.06
CA LYS A 45 21.41 2.99 -0.36
C LYS A 45 20.96 4.34 -0.88
N GLY A 46 21.51 5.42 -0.33
CA GLY A 46 21.16 6.79 -0.70
C GLY A 46 19.69 7.13 -0.43
N CYS A 47 19.21 6.78 0.77
CA CYS A 47 17.81 6.98 1.16
C CYS A 47 17.48 8.48 1.26
N HIS A 48 16.36 8.87 0.64
CA HIS A 48 15.74 10.18 0.80
C HIS A 48 14.30 10.06 1.34
N ASN A 49 13.87 8.87 1.78
CA ASN A 49 12.58 8.65 2.42
C ASN A 49 12.73 8.75 3.94
N GLU A 50 13.18 9.91 4.41
CA GLU A 50 13.43 10.26 5.81
C GLU A 50 12.88 11.67 6.07
N ASP A 51 12.52 11.98 7.31
CA ASP A 51 11.90 13.26 7.72
C ASP A 51 12.67 14.50 7.23
N ARG A 52 14.00 14.44 7.25
CA ARG A 52 14.86 15.53 6.77
C ARG A 52 14.67 15.90 5.28
N PHE A 53 14.10 15.00 4.48
CA PHE A 53 13.84 15.19 3.05
C PHE A 53 12.34 15.35 2.73
N GLU A 54 11.54 15.79 3.70
CA GLU A 54 10.07 15.91 3.58
C GLU A 54 9.60 16.60 2.29
N THR A 55 10.29 17.65 1.86
CA THR A 55 9.96 18.36 0.61
C THR A 55 10.08 17.44 -0.62
N GLU A 56 11.18 16.70 -0.75
CA GLU A 56 11.38 15.74 -1.85
C GLU A 56 10.34 14.61 -1.80
N ILE A 57 10.04 14.11 -0.60
CA ILE A 57 9.03 13.06 -0.39
C ILE A 57 7.65 13.54 -0.84
N ARG A 58 7.26 14.75 -0.43
CA ARG A 58 5.98 15.36 -0.80
C ARG A 58 5.87 15.60 -2.30
N GLU A 59 6.92 16.08 -2.94
CA GLU A 59 6.97 16.29 -4.39
C GLU A 59 6.91 14.98 -5.18
N ALA A 60 7.65 13.95 -4.73
CA ALA A 60 7.59 12.62 -5.31
C ALA A 60 6.18 12.02 -5.21
N ARG A 61 5.55 12.12 -4.03
CA ARG A 61 4.15 11.67 -3.83
C ARG A 61 3.17 12.41 -4.72
N ARG A 62 3.28 13.74 -4.80
CA ARG A 62 2.43 14.56 -5.67
C ARG A 62 2.58 14.15 -7.13
N SER A 63 3.81 14.00 -7.60
CA SER A 63 4.11 13.65 -8.99
C SER A 63 3.60 12.27 -9.37
N ILE A 64 3.64 11.31 -8.45
CA ILE A 64 3.10 9.96 -8.67
C ILE A 64 1.56 10.01 -8.67
N LYS A 65 0.94 10.73 -7.72
CA LYS A 65 -0.51 10.87 -7.64
C LYS A 65 -1.11 11.58 -8.88
N GLN A 66 -0.39 12.55 -9.45
CA GLN A 66 -0.81 13.21 -10.69
C GLN A 66 -0.82 12.27 -11.90
N LYS A 67 0.04 11.25 -11.92
CA LYS A 67 0.10 10.26 -13.00
C LYS A 67 -0.92 9.14 -12.82
N ASP A 68 -1.20 8.77 -11.58
CA ASP A 68 -2.21 7.81 -11.19
C ASP A 68 -2.73 8.18 -9.80
N GLU A 69 -3.97 8.67 -9.73
CA GLU A 69 -4.58 9.15 -8.49
C GLU A 69 -4.66 8.05 -7.42
N ARG A 70 -4.68 6.78 -7.84
CA ARG A 70 -4.82 5.59 -7.01
C ARG A 70 -3.48 4.90 -6.70
N ALA A 71 -2.35 5.51 -7.08
CA ALA A 71 -1.02 4.92 -6.94
C ALA A 71 -0.63 4.51 -5.51
N PHE A 72 -1.28 5.08 -4.50
CA PHE A 72 -1.05 4.82 -3.08
C PHE A 72 -2.26 4.18 -2.38
N GLU A 73 -3.30 3.80 -3.12
CA GLU A 73 -4.45 3.07 -2.56
C GLU A 73 -4.09 1.59 -2.38
N ASP A 74 -4.62 0.97 -1.32
CA ASP A 74 -4.44 -0.46 -1.07
C ASP A 74 -5.12 -1.26 -2.20
N LYS A 75 -4.31 -1.89 -3.05
CA LYS A 75 -4.78 -2.66 -4.23
C LYS A 75 -5.55 -3.94 -3.90
N ILE A 76 -5.63 -4.31 -2.63
CA ILE A 76 -6.28 -5.53 -2.15
C ILE A 76 -7.13 -5.19 -0.93
N ILE A 77 -8.42 -5.49 -1.00
CA ILE A 77 -9.30 -5.42 0.17
C ILE A 77 -8.97 -6.64 1.04
N GLN A 78 -8.06 -6.49 1.99
CA GLN A 78 -7.75 -7.52 2.97
C GLN A 78 -8.93 -7.64 3.94
N LYS A 79 -9.54 -8.83 4.02
CA LYS A 79 -10.77 -9.12 4.79
C LYS A 79 -10.68 -8.95 6.31
N SER A 80 -9.53 -8.60 6.88
CA SER A 80 -9.34 -8.54 8.34
C SER A 80 -9.30 -7.10 8.88
N ASN A 81 -10.45 -6.41 8.84
CA ASN A 81 -10.92 -5.44 9.87
C ASN A 81 -12.09 -4.52 9.42
N VAL A 82 -12.86 -4.87 8.39
CA VAL A 82 -14.18 -4.26 8.20
C VAL A 82 -15.21 -5.10 8.94
N VAL A 83 -15.22 -4.96 10.28
CA VAL A 83 -16.47 -5.19 11.02
C VAL A 83 -17.43 -4.14 10.47
N ARG A 84 -18.36 -4.60 9.64
CA ARG A 84 -19.42 -3.79 9.03
C ARG A 84 -20.28 -3.21 10.16
N ILE A 85 -19.89 -2.06 10.69
CA ILE A 85 -20.86 -1.11 11.25
C ILE A 85 -21.51 -0.45 10.04
N THR A 86 -22.46 -1.15 9.44
CA THR A 86 -23.58 -0.52 8.72
C THR A 86 -24.80 -1.39 9.02
N LEU A 87 -25.48 -1.07 10.12
CA LEU A 87 -26.93 -1.09 10.06
C LEU A 87 -27.33 -0.05 9.00
N ASP A 88 -28.48 -0.25 8.37
CA ASP A 88 -29.18 0.63 7.42
C ASP A 88 -29.18 0.14 5.96
N ALA A 89 -30.38 0.17 5.41
CA ALA A 89 -30.91 -0.70 4.39
C ALA A 89 -30.41 -0.49 2.94
N LYS A 90 -30.58 -1.56 2.16
CA LYS A 90 -30.47 -1.69 0.69
C LYS A 90 -29.05 -1.82 0.10
N ALA A 91 -28.43 -2.97 0.34
CA ALA A 91 -27.24 -3.42 -0.38
C ALA A 91 -27.56 -3.79 -1.85
N PRO A 92 -26.72 -3.36 -2.83
CA PRO A 92 -26.60 -4.07 -4.10
C PRO A 92 -25.95 -5.43 -3.84
N LYS A 93 -26.60 -6.51 -4.26
CA LYS A 93 -26.02 -7.87 -4.25
C LYS A 93 -24.94 -7.92 -5.33
N VAL A 94 -23.68 -8.04 -4.95
CA VAL A 94 -22.61 -8.49 -5.86
C VAL A 94 -22.30 -9.93 -5.47
N GLU A 95 -22.87 -10.88 -6.23
CA GLU A 95 -22.46 -12.28 -6.19
C GLU A 95 -21.16 -12.41 -7.00
N GLY A 96 -20.06 -12.68 -6.29
CA GLY A 96 -18.73 -12.85 -6.88
C GLY A 96 -17.72 -13.22 -5.79
N ASP A 97 -16.82 -14.16 -6.12
CA ASP A 97 -15.90 -14.81 -5.19
C ASP A 97 -15.03 -13.83 -4.36
N PRO A 98 -14.79 -14.11 -3.07
CA PRO A 98 -14.41 -13.10 -2.08
C PRO A 98 -12.93 -12.66 -2.08
N SER A 99 -12.16 -13.04 -3.10
CA SER A 99 -10.73 -12.69 -3.28
C SER A 99 -10.48 -11.83 -4.52
N SER A 100 -11.53 -11.21 -5.07
CA SER A 100 -11.45 -10.46 -6.32
C SER A 100 -10.92 -9.04 -6.10
N HIS A 101 -9.77 -8.70 -6.68
CA HIS A 101 -9.26 -7.32 -6.74
C HIS A 101 -10.31 -6.38 -7.39
N VAL A 102 -10.37 -5.12 -6.95
CA VAL A 102 -11.28 -4.10 -7.53
C VAL A 102 -11.01 -3.89 -9.03
N PHE A 103 -9.76 -4.13 -9.45
CA PHE A 103 -9.33 -4.18 -10.84
C PHE A 103 -8.40 -5.38 -11.00
N GLY A 104 -8.59 -6.21 -12.03
CA GLY A 104 -7.81 -7.44 -12.20
C GLY A 104 -6.29 -7.20 -12.18
N CYS A 105 -5.52 -8.22 -11.81
CA CYS A 105 -4.06 -8.10 -11.79
C CYS A 105 -3.45 -8.04 -13.20
N GLY A 106 -2.35 -7.30 -13.37
CA GLY A 106 -1.63 -7.18 -14.66
C GLY A 106 -0.78 -8.41 -15.05
N CYS A 107 -1.12 -9.60 -14.53
CA CYS A 107 -0.29 -10.78 -14.65
C CYS A 107 -0.31 -11.36 -16.06
N ARG A 108 0.82 -11.30 -16.77
CA ARG A 108 0.97 -11.93 -18.09
C ARG A 108 1.47 -13.37 -18.00
N ASN A 109 2.48 -13.63 -17.17
CA ASN A 109 3.20 -14.91 -17.17
C ASN A 109 3.12 -15.69 -15.85
N SER A 110 2.71 -15.05 -14.75
CA SER A 110 2.63 -15.71 -13.44
C SER A 110 1.40 -16.61 -13.31
N ARG A 111 0.41 -16.50 -14.21
CA ARG A 111 -0.90 -17.16 -14.13
C ARG A 111 -1.54 -17.04 -12.74
N CYS A 112 -1.24 -15.96 -12.03
CA CYS A 112 -1.67 -15.73 -10.66
C CYS A 112 -1.23 -16.80 -9.64
N GLN A 113 -0.19 -17.57 -9.94
CA GLN A 113 0.29 -18.71 -9.13
C GLN A 113 1.70 -18.50 -8.56
N LYS A 114 2.21 -17.27 -8.61
CA LYS A 114 3.55 -16.93 -8.13
C LYS A 114 3.50 -15.62 -7.35
N LYS A 115 4.43 -15.42 -6.42
CA LYS A 115 4.57 -14.21 -5.59
C LYS A 115 4.69 -12.88 -6.34
N TYR A 116 4.90 -12.91 -7.66
CA TYR A 116 4.86 -11.75 -8.54
C TYR A 116 3.42 -11.26 -8.84
N CYS A 117 2.42 -12.11 -8.60
CA CYS A 117 1.02 -11.77 -8.69
C CYS A 117 0.54 -11.27 -7.34
N GLU A 118 -0.08 -10.09 -7.33
CA GLU A 118 -0.71 -9.51 -6.15
C GLU A 118 -1.90 -10.38 -5.66
N CYS A 119 -2.52 -11.22 -6.52
CA CYS A 119 -3.59 -12.16 -6.12
C CYS A 119 -3.10 -13.41 -5.40
N TYR A 120 -1.81 -13.73 -5.49
CA TYR A 120 -1.27 -15.01 -4.99
C TYR A 120 -1.01 -14.90 -3.49
N GLN A 121 -1.87 -15.53 -2.68
CA GLN A 121 -1.68 -15.73 -1.24
C GLN A 121 -0.87 -16.98 -0.97
#